data_AF-A0A849DF32-F1
#
_entry.id   AF-A0A849DF32-F1
#
_cell.length_a   1.000
_cell.length_b   1.000
_cell.length_c   1.000
_cell.angle_alpha   90.00
_cell.angle_beta   90.00
_cell.angle_gamma   90.00
#
_symmetry.space_group_name_H-M   'P 1'
#
loop_
_entity.id
_entity.type
_entity.pdbx_description
1 polymer ?
#
loop_
_entity_poly.entity_id
_entity_poly.type
_entity_poly.pdbx_seq_one_letter_code
_entity_poly.pdbx_strand_id
1 'polypeptide(L)'
;MVNRAHLCVSNHESIYPTFGDPSYDPTVNTVATCARSVPLLWFALFRPKDLVKRVFDTDDGPYVVIAPIAPCVQALANLTAALPRLVELFAVQGSLDENARLLARAILQAPGDRVTIEWDEIDVITEGDFLADAAAAMSSLDPATPGDTVADRARLLRLSGIGRPDRRFPHPTAALGGDQGNFQETGPQSRLIGVRLGGFFG
;
A
#
# COMPACT_ATOMS: atom_id res chain seq x y z
N MET A 1 -5.24 -1.24 20.92
CA MET A 1 -5.34 -0.76 19.52
C MET A 1 -4.19 -1.39 18.75
N VAL A 2 -4.36 -1.73 17.47
CA VAL A 2 -3.29 -2.30 16.64
C VAL A 2 -2.95 -1.27 15.57
N ASN A 3 -1.67 -0.90 15.46
CA ASN A 3 -1.16 0.04 14.46
C ASN A 3 -1.46 -0.43 13.04
N ARG A 4 -1.96 0.45 12.17
CA ARG A 4 -2.43 0.14 10.82
C ARG A 4 -1.91 1.12 9.79
N ALA A 5 -1.71 0.61 8.57
CA ALA A 5 -1.67 1.44 7.38
C ALA A 5 -3.03 1.39 6.67
N HIS A 6 -3.43 2.51 6.08
CA HIS A 6 -4.66 2.66 5.30
C HIS A 6 -4.33 3.15 3.89
N LEU A 7 -4.85 2.45 2.88
CA LEU A 7 -4.84 2.91 1.50
C LEU A 7 -6.14 3.66 1.25
N CYS A 8 -6.04 4.95 0.98
CA CYS A 8 -7.17 5.87 0.90
C CYS A 8 -7.28 6.44 -0.50
N VAL A 9 -8.51 6.69 -0.96
CA VAL A 9 -8.82 7.44 -2.17
C VAL A 9 -9.67 8.65 -1.82
N SER A 10 -9.35 9.81 -2.39
CA SER A 10 -10.06 11.07 -2.17
C SER A 10 -10.01 11.94 -3.44
N ASN A 11 -10.90 12.93 -3.54
CA ASN A 11 -10.84 13.99 -4.57
C ASN A 11 -9.96 15.17 -4.12
N HIS A 12 -9.44 15.14 -2.91
CA HIS A 12 -8.64 16.21 -2.34
C HIS A 12 -7.15 15.98 -2.59
N GLU A 13 -6.43 17.04 -2.97
CA GLU A 13 -4.97 17.01 -3.16
C GLU A 13 -4.22 17.12 -1.83
N SER A 14 -4.52 16.21 -0.90
CA SER A 14 -3.83 16.10 0.38
C SER A 14 -3.66 14.66 0.81
N ILE A 15 -2.53 14.39 1.45
CA ILE A 15 -2.32 13.19 2.26
C ILE A 15 -3.21 13.24 3.51
N TYR A 16 -3.42 12.10 4.15
CA TYR A 16 -4.25 11.96 5.35
C TYR A 16 -5.67 12.55 5.19
N PRO A 17 -6.44 12.14 4.16
CA PRO A 17 -7.79 12.64 3.95
C PRO A 17 -8.73 12.35 5.13
N THR A 18 -8.46 11.35 5.97
CA THR A 18 -9.19 11.13 7.24
C THR A 18 -9.17 12.36 8.17
N PHE A 19 -8.11 13.16 8.10
CA PHE A 19 -7.96 14.40 8.88
C PHE A 19 -8.33 15.64 8.07
N GLY A 20 -7.95 15.68 6.78
CA GLY A 20 -7.96 16.89 5.97
C GLY A 20 -9.13 17.06 5.01
N ASP A 21 -9.95 16.04 4.79
CA ASP A 21 -11.07 16.07 3.84
C ASP A 21 -12.41 15.86 4.57
N PRO A 22 -13.22 16.92 4.76
CA PRO A 22 -14.53 16.82 5.42
C PRO A 22 -15.53 15.90 4.70
N SER A 23 -15.28 15.58 3.43
CA SER A 23 -16.11 14.67 2.64
C SER A 23 -15.65 13.22 2.67
N TYR A 24 -14.54 12.94 3.38
CA TYR A 24 -14.00 11.59 3.49
C TYR A 24 -14.92 10.67 4.29
N ASP A 25 -15.39 9.60 3.65
CA ASP A 25 -16.14 8.54 4.30
C ASP A 25 -15.27 7.26 4.37
N PRO A 26 -14.80 6.84 5.56
CA PRO A 26 -13.95 5.67 5.71
C PRO A 26 -14.62 4.35 5.28
N THR A 27 -15.93 4.33 5.02
CA THR A 27 -16.63 3.14 4.51
C THR A 27 -16.48 2.95 3.01
N VAL A 28 -16.24 4.02 2.24
CA VAL A 28 -16.12 3.98 0.78
C VAL A 28 -14.76 4.48 0.28
N ASN A 29 -14.13 5.41 0.99
CA ASN A 29 -12.85 6.01 0.61
C ASN A 29 -11.62 5.20 1.09
N THR A 30 -11.77 4.33 2.09
CA THR A 30 -10.70 3.39 2.49
C THR A 30 -10.73 2.16 1.58
N VAL A 31 -9.78 2.08 0.66
CA VAL A 31 -9.64 0.95 -0.28
C VAL A 31 -9.25 -0.32 0.44
N ALA A 32 -8.21 -0.24 1.27
CA ALA A 32 -7.64 -1.37 2.00
C ALA A 32 -6.90 -0.91 3.26
N THR A 33 -6.72 -1.83 4.20
CA THR A 33 -6.01 -1.59 5.47
C THR A 33 -5.02 -2.72 5.74
N CYS A 34 -3.97 -2.50 6.50
CA CYS A 34 -3.08 -3.58 6.92
C CYS A 34 -2.51 -3.33 8.31
N ALA A 35 -2.61 -4.33 9.18
CA ALA A 35 -2.12 -4.22 10.54
C ALA A 35 -0.61 -4.47 10.61
N ARG A 36 0.15 -3.54 11.20
CA ARG A 36 1.59 -3.64 11.51
C ARG A 36 2.55 -3.67 10.31
N SER A 37 2.10 -3.36 9.10
CA SER A 37 2.97 -3.24 7.92
C SER A 37 2.29 -2.46 6.80
N VAL A 38 3.05 -2.07 5.78
CA VAL A 38 2.50 -1.54 4.51
C VAL A 38 2.57 -2.64 3.44
N PRO A 39 1.44 -3.06 2.84
CA PRO A 39 1.42 -4.14 1.86
C PRO A 39 2.34 -3.94 0.66
N LEU A 40 2.90 -5.04 0.14
CA LEU A 40 3.90 -5.04 -0.92
C LEU A 40 3.49 -4.23 -2.15
N LEU A 41 2.26 -4.44 -2.65
CA LEU A 41 1.80 -3.77 -3.87
C LEU A 41 1.49 -2.28 -3.67
N TRP A 42 1.40 -1.79 -2.43
CA TRP A 42 1.16 -0.37 -2.19
C TRP A 42 2.39 0.47 -2.52
N PHE A 43 3.61 -0.05 -2.29
CA PHE A 43 4.85 0.62 -2.71
C PHE A 43 4.95 0.76 -4.23
N ALA A 44 4.35 -0.17 -4.99
CA ALA A 44 4.36 -0.15 -6.45
C ALA A 44 3.51 0.98 -7.06
N LEU A 45 2.52 1.49 -6.31
CA LEU A 45 1.63 2.58 -6.74
C LEU A 45 2.36 3.92 -6.84
N PHE A 46 3.44 4.12 -6.09
CA PHE A 46 4.07 5.41 -5.90
C PHE A 46 5.54 5.42 -6.31
N ARG A 47 6.09 6.62 -6.45
CA ARG A 47 7.52 6.90 -6.64
C ARG A 47 8.01 7.85 -5.54
N PRO A 48 9.32 7.95 -5.30
CA PRO A 48 9.85 8.83 -4.25
C PRO A 48 9.38 10.29 -4.38
N LYS A 49 9.22 10.79 -5.62
CA LYS A 49 8.71 12.14 -5.91
C LYS A 49 7.26 12.37 -5.46
N ASP A 50 6.49 11.30 -5.25
CA ASP A 50 5.09 11.37 -4.84
C ASP A 50 4.98 11.54 -3.30
N LEU A 51 6.08 11.40 -2.56
CA LEU A 51 6.14 11.71 -1.12
C LEU A 51 6.04 13.22 -0.90
N VAL A 52 4.99 13.62 -0.19
CA VAL A 52 4.76 15.02 0.18
C VAL A 52 4.78 15.18 1.68
N LYS A 53 5.27 16.35 2.14
CA LYS A 53 5.22 16.76 3.54
C LYS A 53 4.01 17.66 3.75
N ARG A 54 3.23 17.38 4.81
CA ARG A 54 2.19 18.28 5.30
C ARG A 54 2.36 18.55 6.78
N VAL A 55 1.83 19.68 7.20
CA VAL A 55 1.71 20.08 8.60
C VAL A 55 0.22 20.24 8.86
N PHE A 56 -0.29 19.52 9.86
CA PHE A 56 -1.65 19.62 10.34
C PHE A 56 -1.64 20.36 11.67
N ASP A 57 -2.46 21.39 11.80
CA ASP A 57 -2.64 22.07 13.08
C ASP A 57 -3.57 21.22 13.94
N THR A 58 -3.05 20.70 15.06
CA THR A 58 -3.81 19.93 16.04
C THR A 58 -3.84 20.67 17.38
N ASP A 59 -4.71 20.25 18.29
CA ASP A 59 -4.77 20.84 19.63
C ASP A 59 -3.45 20.69 20.41
N ASP A 60 -2.66 19.65 20.09
CA ASP A 60 -1.34 19.38 20.67
C ASP A 60 -0.19 20.12 19.94
N GLY A 61 -0.52 20.95 18.94
CA GLY A 61 0.43 21.69 18.12
C GLY A 61 0.56 21.17 16.67
N PRO A 62 1.53 21.68 15.91
CA PRO A 62 1.72 21.29 14.51
C PRO A 62 2.21 19.84 14.42
N TYR A 63 1.39 18.99 13.81
CA TYR A 63 1.70 17.60 13.53
C TYR A 63 2.22 17.46 12.09
N VAL A 64 3.48 17.06 11.95
CA VAL A 64 4.16 16.97 10.65
C VAL A 64 4.12 15.53 10.18
N VAL A 65 3.59 15.31 8.97
CA VAL A 65 3.52 13.97 8.37
C VAL A 65 4.04 13.97 6.94
N ILE A 66 4.59 12.82 6.55
CA ILE A 66 5.05 12.54 5.19
C ILE A 66 4.34 11.28 4.71
N ALA A 67 3.73 11.36 3.54
CA ALA A 67 3.04 10.24 2.90
C ALA A 67 3.02 10.44 1.38
N PRO A 68 2.83 9.36 0.61
CA PRO A 68 2.74 9.47 -0.84
C PRO A 68 1.33 9.88 -1.25
N ILE A 69 1.21 10.67 -2.31
CA ILE A 69 -0.06 10.94 -2.98
C ILE A 69 0.16 11.01 -4.49
N ALA A 70 -0.71 10.37 -5.25
CA ALA A 70 -0.67 10.43 -6.70
C ALA A 70 -2.10 10.37 -7.30
N PRO A 71 -2.31 10.94 -8.50
CA PRO A 71 -3.52 10.65 -9.27
C PRO A 71 -3.68 9.14 -9.47
N CYS A 72 -4.90 8.61 -9.33
CA CYS A 72 -5.19 7.18 -9.48
C CYS A 72 -4.70 6.63 -10.82
N VAL A 73 -4.87 7.39 -11.92
CA VAL A 73 -4.38 7.00 -13.25
C VAL A 73 -2.85 6.79 -13.25
N GLN A 74 -2.10 7.71 -12.64
CA GLN A 74 -0.65 7.59 -12.50
C GLN A 74 -0.28 6.41 -11.61
N ALA A 75 -0.96 6.24 -10.48
CA ALA A 75 -0.69 5.16 -9.53
C ALA A 75 -0.90 3.76 -10.13
N LEU A 76 -1.95 3.59 -10.95
CA LEU A 76 -2.22 2.33 -11.64
C LEU A 76 -1.23 2.05 -12.77
N ALA A 77 -0.77 3.08 -13.48
CA ALA A 77 0.31 2.97 -14.45
C ALA A 77 1.63 2.56 -13.76
N ASN A 78 1.94 3.18 -12.62
CA ASN A 78 3.08 2.85 -11.78
C ASN A 78 3.06 1.39 -11.30
N LEU A 79 1.90 0.91 -10.82
CA LEU A 79 1.70 -0.48 -10.40
C LEU A 79 1.99 -1.45 -11.55
N THR A 80 1.43 -1.18 -12.73
CA THR A 80 1.64 -2.01 -13.93
C THR A 80 3.11 -2.06 -14.33
N ALA A 81 3.78 -0.90 -14.34
CA ALA A 81 5.19 -0.78 -14.70
C ALA A 81 6.13 -1.48 -13.72
N ALA A 82 5.75 -1.60 -12.44
CA ALA A 82 6.54 -2.25 -11.41
C ALA A 82 6.46 -3.80 -11.45
N LEU A 83 5.44 -4.38 -12.10
CA LEU A 83 5.21 -5.83 -12.09
C LEU A 83 6.41 -6.66 -12.58
N PRO A 84 7.08 -6.32 -13.70
CA PRO A 84 8.26 -7.09 -14.13
C PRO A 84 9.38 -7.13 -13.09
N ARG A 85 9.63 -6.00 -12.41
CA ARG A 85 10.64 -5.93 -11.35
C ARG A 85 10.22 -6.73 -10.11
N LEU A 86 8.95 -6.69 -9.73
CA LEU A 86 8.43 -7.54 -8.66
C LEU A 86 8.55 -9.04 -8.99
N VAL A 87 8.29 -9.44 -10.23
CA VAL A 87 8.48 -10.83 -10.69
C VAL A 87 9.94 -11.24 -10.60
N GLU A 88 10.88 -10.35 -10.96
CA GLU A 88 12.31 -10.61 -10.80
C GLU A 88 12.70 -10.80 -9.32
N LEU A 89 12.30 -9.86 -8.46
CA LEU A 89 12.61 -9.87 -7.02
C LEU A 89 12.01 -11.08 -6.29
N PHE A 90 10.86 -11.58 -6.77
CA PHE A 90 10.09 -12.63 -6.13
C PHE A 90 9.86 -13.84 -7.04
N ALA A 91 10.82 -14.14 -7.92
CA ALA A 91 10.69 -15.18 -8.96
C ALA A 91 10.27 -16.56 -8.44
N VAL A 92 10.65 -16.92 -7.21
CA VAL A 92 10.31 -18.20 -6.57
C VAL A 92 8.86 -18.25 -6.07
N GLN A 93 8.29 -17.08 -5.73
CA GLN A 93 6.96 -16.99 -5.12
C GLN A 93 5.81 -16.99 -6.15
N GLY A 94 6.12 -16.78 -7.43
CA GLY A 94 5.13 -16.78 -8.51
C GLY A 94 4.55 -15.40 -8.82
N SER A 95 3.54 -15.37 -9.68
CA SER A 95 2.99 -14.13 -10.23
C SER A 95 2.18 -13.33 -9.19
N LEU A 96 2.27 -12.00 -9.29
CA LEU A 96 1.45 -11.03 -8.56
C LEU A 96 0.34 -10.42 -9.42
N ASP A 97 0.19 -10.84 -10.68
CA ASP A 97 -0.68 -10.16 -11.66
C ASP A 97 -2.13 -10.08 -11.19
N GLU A 98 -2.67 -11.15 -10.64
CA GLU A 98 -4.05 -11.16 -10.16
C GLU A 98 -4.24 -10.34 -8.89
N ASN A 99 -3.24 -10.33 -8.00
CA ASN A 99 -3.23 -9.48 -6.82
C ASN A 99 -3.22 -8.00 -7.23
N ALA A 100 -2.41 -7.65 -8.24
CA ALA A 100 -2.36 -6.30 -8.78
C ALA A 100 -3.66 -5.91 -9.49
N ARG A 101 -4.27 -6.81 -10.28
CA ARG A 101 -5.58 -6.56 -10.90
C ARG A 101 -6.68 -6.34 -9.86
N LEU A 102 -6.67 -7.12 -8.78
CA LEU A 102 -7.63 -6.96 -7.69
C LEU A 102 -7.47 -5.62 -6.98
N LEU A 103 -6.23 -5.23 -6.65
CA LEU A 103 -5.94 -3.91 -6.08
C LEU A 103 -6.35 -2.77 -7.02
N ALA A 104 -6.02 -2.88 -8.31
CA ALA A 104 -6.37 -1.89 -9.32
C ALA A 104 -7.89 -1.71 -9.44
N ARG A 105 -8.65 -2.82 -9.43
CA ARG A 105 -10.11 -2.78 -9.44
C ARG A 105 -10.66 -2.07 -8.21
N ALA A 106 -10.13 -2.37 -7.01
CA ALA A 106 -10.58 -1.74 -5.78
C ALA A 106 -10.34 -0.22 -5.78
N ILE A 107 -9.18 0.24 -6.30
CA ILE A 107 -8.90 1.67 -6.46
C ILE A 107 -9.87 2.32 -7.45
N LEU A 108 -10.13 1.69 -8.60
CA LEU A 108 -11.04 2.23 -9.63
C LEU A 108 -12.51 2.30 -9.19
N GLN A 109 -12.91 1.49 -8.21
CA GLN A 109 -14.26 1.47 -7.66
C GLN A 109 -14.46 2.48 -6.52
N ALA A 110 -13.38 2.94 -5.90
CA ALA A 110 -13.45 3.91 -4.81
C ALA A 110 -13.76 5.32 -5.34
N PRO A 111 -14.53 6.14 -4.60
CA PRO A 111 -14.88 7.49 -5.02
C PRO A 111 -13.70 8.45 -4.79
N GLY A 112 -12.97 8.77 -5.86
CA GLY A 112 -11.92 9.79 -5.87
C GLY A 112 -10.98 9.65 -7.04
N ASP A 113 -10.14 10.66 -7.26
CA ASP A 113 -9.18 10.71 -8.36
C ASP A 113 -7.72 10.63 -7.90
N ARG A 114 -7.48 10.61 -6.58
CA ARG A 114 -6.16 10.51 -5.94
C ARG A 114 -6.12 9.40 -4.93
N VAL A 115 -4.99 8.71 -4.87
CA VAL A 115 -4.70 7.65 -3.91
C VAL A 115 -3.53 8.06 -3.02
N THR A 116 -3.60 7.71 -1.73
CA THR A 116 -2.59 8.00 -0.72
C THR A 116 -2.52 6.87 0.32
N ILE A 117 -1.44 6.84 1.11
CA ILE A 117 -1.28 5.93 2.23
C ILE A 117 -1.21 6.73 3.52
N GLU A 118 -2.04 6.38 4.49
CA GLU A 118 -1.88 6.81 5.89
C GLU A 118 -1.11 5.70 6.62
N TRP A 119 0.13 5.98 7.03
CA TRP A 119 1.06 4.97 7.56
C TRP A 119 1.84 5.46 8.79
N ASP A 120 1.46 6.60 9.36
CA ASP A 120 2.06 7.19 10.55
C ASP A 120 2.08 6.20 11.72
N GLU A 121 1.00 5.45 11.91
CA GLU A 121 0.96 4.40 12.94
C GLU A 121 2.01 3.31 12.69
N ILE A 122 2.37 3.03 11.43
CA ILE A 122 3.42 2.07 11.07
C ILE A 122 4.81 2.68 11.24
N ASP A 123 4.99 3.93 10.83
CA ASP A 123 6.24 4.68 11.01
C ASP A 123 6.66 4.68 12.49
N VAL A 124 5.72 5.02 13.38
CA VAL A 124 5.93 5.08 14.84
C VAL A 124 6.42 3.77 15.46
N ILE A 125 6.03 2.61 14.91
CA ILE A 125 6.41 1.30 15.46
C ILE A 125 7.56 0.64 14.72
N THR A 126 8.03 1.23 13.63
CA THR A 126 9.11 0.65 12.83
C THR A 126 10.45 1.03 13.42
N GLU A 127 11.33 0.04 13.59
CA GLU A 127 12.72 0.31 13.96
C GLU A 127 13.49 0.88 12.75
N GLY A 128 14.20 1.99 12.95
CA GLY A 128 15.03 2.63 11.93
C GLY A 128 14.33 3.81 11.24
N ASP A 129 14.80 4.13 10.03
CA ASP A 129 14.25 5.24 9.22
C ASP A 129 13.25 4.68 8.19
N PHE A 130 12.00 4.51 8.63
CA PHE A 130 10.93 3.99 7.80
C PHE A 130 10.70 4.81 6.53
N LEU A 131 10.80 6.15 6.61
CA LEU A 131 10.55 7.01 5.46
C LEU A 131 11.64 6.87 4.40
N ALA A 132 12.92 6.81 4.81
CA ALA A 132 14.02 6.53 3.88
C ALA A 132 13.87 5.13 3.24
N ASP A 133 13.48 4.14 4.04
CA ASP A 133 13.25 2.78 3.55
C ASP A 133 12.05 2.70 2.59
N ALA A 134 10.96 3.38 2.88
CA ALA A 134 9.78 3.45 2.03
C ALA A 134 10.10 4.14 0.69
N ALA A 135 10.85 5.25 0.73
CA ALA A 135 11.32 5.92 -0.47
C ALA A 135 12.23 5.00 -1.31
N ALA A 136 13.19 4.31 -0.68
CA ALA A 136 14.07 3.37 -1.37
C ALA A 136 13.29 2.17 -1.95
N ALA A 137 12.25 1.69 -1.27
CA ALA A 137 11.36 0.63 -1.77
C ALA A 137 10.53 1.09 -2.99
N MET A 138 10.03 2.32 -3.00
CA MET A 138 9.35 2.89 -4.17
C MET A 138 10.33 3.08 -5.33
N SER A 139 11.55 3.54 -5.03
CA SER A 139 12.60 3.76 -6.01
C SER A 139 13.05 2.47 -6.70
N SER A 140 13.17 1.37 -5.96
CA SER A 140 13.60 0.07 -6.51
C SER A 140 12.56 -0.59 -7.42
N LEU A 141 11.33 -0.08 -7.41
CA LEU A 141 10.23 -0.52 -8.27
C LEU A 141 10.03 0.38 -9.49
N ASP A 142 10.80 1.47 -9.61
CA ASP A 142 10.83 2.31 -10.80
C ASP A 142 11.69 1.64 -11.90
N PRO A 143 11.15 1.36 -13.09
CA PRO A 143 11.93 0.80 -14.20
C PRO A 143 13.13 1.65 -14.63
N ALA A 144 13.12 2.96 -14.33
CA ALA A 144 14.23 3.86 -14.65
C ALA A 144 15.41 3.76 -13.66
N THR A 145 15.23 3.06 -12.54
CA THR A 145 16.24 2.98 -11.46
C THR A 145 16.96 1.64 -11.49
N PRO A 146 18.31 1.61 -11.60
CA PRO A 146 19.07 0.39 -11.37
C PRO A 146 18.87 -0.11 -9.93
N GLY A 147 18.51 -1.37 -9.76
CA GLY A 147 18.24 -1.95 -8.44
C GLY A 147 19.29 -2.97 -8.00
N ASP A 148 19.47 -3.11 -6.69
CA ASP A 148 20.16 -4.23 -6.06
C ASP A 148 19.10 -5.27 -5.68
N THR A 149 18.97 -6.33 -6.49
CA THR A 149 17.93 -7.35 -6.31
C THR A 149 17.91 -7.97 -4.91
N VAL A 150 19.07 -8.11 -4.24
CA VAL A 150 19.13 -8.69 -2.89
C VAL A 150 18.66 -7.68 -1.85
N ALA A 151 19.23 -6.48 -1.86
CA ALA A 151 18.89 -5.43 -0.90
C ALA A 151 17.44 -4.95 -1.05
N ASP A 152 16.97 -4.79 -2.29
CA ASP A 152 15.61 -4.35 -2.61
C ASP A 152 14.57 -5.36 -2.14
N ARG A 153 14.82 -6.65 -2.40
CA ARG A 153 13.95 -7.74 -1.95
C ARG A 153 13.88 -7.78 -0.42
N ALA A 154 15.02 -7.70 0.26
CA ALA A 154 15.08 -7.72 1.72
C ALA A 154 14.29 -6.54 2.33
N ARG A 155 14.43 -5.35 1.75
CA ARG A 155 13.68 -4.15 2.16
C ARG A 155 12.18 -4.32 2.00
N LEU A 156 11.74 -4.75 0.82
CA LEU A 156 10.31 -4.97 0.54
C LEU A 156 9.72 -6.04 1.45
N LEU A 157 10.42 -7.14 1.72
CA LEU A 157 9.96 -8.18 2.65
C LEU A 157 9.78 -7.67 4.07
N ARG A 158 10.74 -6.86 4.57
CA ARG A 158 10.67 -6.26 5.90
C ARG A 158 9.49 -5.30 6.01
N LEU A 159 9.38 -4.33 5.10
CA LEU A 159 8.33 -3.30 5.14
C LEU A 159 6.92 -3.89 4.96
N SER A 160 6.79 -4.95 4.14
CA SER A 160 5.52 -5.63 3.91
C SER A 160 5.18 -6.72 4.90
N GLY A 161 6.08 -7.06 5.83
CA GLY A 161 5.83 -8.08 6.85
C GLY A 161 5.62 -9.50 6.29
N ILE A 162 6.14 -9.79 5.09
CA ILE A 162 6.06 -11.13 4.49
C ILE A 162 7.06 -12.06 5.19
N GLY A 163 6.57 -12.81 6.18
CA GLY A 163 7.41 -13.64 7.05
C GLY A 163 7.86 -14.99 6.50
N ARG A 164 7.36 -15.44 5.34
CA ARG A 164 7.74 -16.72 4.69
C ARG A 164 8.11 -16.49 3.22
N PRO A 165 9.31 -15.92 2.95
CA PRO A 165 9.73 -15.50 1.62
C PRO A 165 10.07 -16.67 0.67
N ASP A 166 9.90 -17.90 1.13
CA ASP A 166 10.06 -19.15 0.40
C ASP A 166 8.71 -19.74 -0.06
N ARG A 167 7.59 -19.24 0.48
CA ARG A 167 6.25 -19.69 0.08
C ARG A 167 5.75 -18.93 -1.13
N ARG A 168 5.00 -19.65 -1.99
CA ARG A 168 4.27 -19.03 -3.10
C ARG A 168 3.32 -17.97 -2.60
N PHE A 169 3.16 -16.91 -3.38
CA PHE A 169 2.15 -15.91 -3.11
C PHE A 169 0.75 -16.55 -3.16
N PRO A 170 -0.11 -16.26 -2.19
CA PRO A 170 -1.50 -16.71 -2.25
C PRO A 170 -2.19 -16.13 -3.49
N HIS A 171 -2.99 -16.99 -4.14
CA HIS A 171 -3.94 -16.56 -5.15
C HIS A 171 -5.06 -15.78 -4.45
N PRO A 172 -5.53 -14.64 -5.00
CA PRO A 172 -6.52 -13.80 -4.32
C PRO A 172 -7.82 -14.53 -3.95
N THR A 173 -8.28 -15.48 -4.78
CA THR A 173 -9.49 -16.30 -4.46
C THR A 173 -9.30 -17.30 -3.32
N ALA A 174 -8.08 -17.74 -3.02
CA ALA A 174 -7.83 -18.65 -1.90
C ALA A 174 -8.14 -17.97 -0.54
N ALA A 175 -8.16 -16.64 -0.51
CA ALA A 175 -8.53 -15.86 0.65
C ALA A 175 -10.02 -15.44 0.68
N LEU A 176 -10.76 -15.64 -0.41
CA LEU A 176 -12.19 -15.31 -0.53
C LEU A 176 -13.12 -16.50 -0.18
N GLY A 177 -12.58 -17.70 0.03
CA GLY A 177 -13.34 -18.95 0.22
C GLY A 177 -13.80 -19.26 1.65
N GLY A 178 -13.64 -18.33 2.60
CA GLY A 178 -14.21 -18.43 3.94
C GLY A 178 -15.51 -17.64 3.99
N ASP A 179 -16.54 -18.20 4.63
CA ASP A 179 -17.86 -17.59 4.82
C ASP A 179 -17.70 -16.11 5.23
N GLN A 180 -18.10 -15.20 4.33
CA GLN A 180 -17.93 -13.74 4.38
C GLN A 180 -16.49 -13.20 4.30
N GLY A 181 -15.95 -13.04 3.08
CA GLY A 181 -15.17 -11.87 2.61
C GLY A 181 -14.02 -11.28 3.47
N ASN A 182 -13.63 -11.94 4.54
CA ASN A 182 -12.77 -11.41 5.59
C ASN A 182 -11.38 -12.02 5.41
N PHE A 183 -10.52 -11.29 4.71
CA PHE A 183 -9.09 -11.54 4.76
C PHE A 183 -8.64 -11.53 6.24
N GLN A 184 -7.91 -12.56 6.68
CA GLN A 184 -7.27 -12.51 8.00
C GLN A 184 -6.32 -11.31 8.02
N GLU A 185 -6.48 -10.40 8.99
CA GLU A 185 -5.75 -9.13 9.07
C GLU A 185 -4.21 -9.30 9.04
N THR A 186 -3.73 -10.45 9.48
CA THR A 186 -2.29 -10.81 9.54
C THR A 186 -1.89 -11.91 8.57
N GLY A 187 -2.81 -12.37 7.72
CA GLY A 187 -2.58 -13.44 6.75
C GLY A 187 -1.64 -13.05 5.62
N PRO A 188 -1.08 -14.02 4.87
CA PRO A 188 -0.13 -13.74 3.79
C PRO A 188 -0.74 -12.85 2.69
N GLN A 189 -2.05 -12.92 2.47
CA GLN A 189 -2.75 -12.09 1.50
C GLN A 189 -2.81 -10.61 1.91
N SER A 190 -3.00 -10.32 3.20
CA SER A 190 -3.03 -8.93 3.69
C SER A 190 -1.69 -8.23 3.52
N ARG A 191 -0.59 -8.99 3.48
CA ARG A 191 0.76 -8.47 3.21
C ARG A 191 1.00 -8.11 1.74
N LEU A 192 0.19 -8.62 0.82
CA LEU A 192 0.30 -8.29 -0.59
C LEU A 192 -0.52 -7.05 -0.95
N ILE A 193 -1.79 -7.01 -0.53
CA ILE A 193 -2.75 -5.98 -0.96
C ILE A 193 -3.54 -5.31 0.17
N GLY A 194 -3.39 -5.76 1.42
CA GLY A 194 -4.22 -5.34 2.55
C GLY A 194 -5.48 -6.18 2.73
N VAL A 195 -6.28 -5.82 3.74
CA VAL A 195 -7.62 -6.34 4.05
C VAL A 195 -8.66 -5.22 3.93
N ARG A 196 -9.91 -5.59 3.63
CA ARG A 196 -10.97 -4.71 3.11
C ARG A 196 -10.67 -4.34 1.65
N LEU A 197 -11.56 -4.72 0.74
CA LEU A 197 -11.54 -4.43 -0.70
C LEU A 197 -13.02 -4.33 -1.12
N GLY A 198 -13.66 -3.22 -0.76
CA GLY A 198 -15.12 -3.09 -0.73
C GLY A 198 -15.84 -3.43 -2.05
N GLY A 199 -17.02 -4.07 -1.93
CA GLY A 199 -18.01 -4.18 -3.02
C GLY A 199 -18.24 -5.54 -3.68
N PHE A 200 -17.87 -6.68 -3.09
CA PHE A 200 -18.05 -7.99 -3.75
C PHE A 200 -19.49 -8.50 -3.93
N PHE A 201 -20.52 -7.76 -3.49
CA PHE A 201 -21.91 -8.03 -3.84
C PHE A 201 -22.68 -6.72 -4.03
N GLY A 202 -22.95 -6.40 -5.30
CA GLY A 202 -23.90 -5.41 -5.79
C GLY A 202 -24.27 -5.81 -7.20
#